data_AF-A0A6G7VDR7-F1
#
_entry.id   AF-A0A6G7VDR7-F1
#
_cell.length_a   1.000
_cell.length_b   1.000
_cell.length_c   1.000
_cell.angle_alpha   90.00
_cell.angle_beta   90.00
_cell.angle_gamma   90.00
#
_symmetry.space_group_name_H-M   'P 1'
#
loop_
_entity.id
_entity.type
_entity.pdbx_description
1 polymer ?
#
loop_
_entity_poly.entity_id
_entity_poly.type
_entity_poly.pdbx_seq_one_letter_code
_entity_poly.pdbx_strand_id
1 'polypeptide(L)'
;MILPSLYNYYQILLDDPDVEIAEPGYSAAKISFALNLSPEGELLDIIPFSVPVQQGKKTVNRPKRMNVPEQVKRSVNVTANFLRDNAAYVLGLTGKKAKDPAYA
;
A
#
# COMPACT_ATOMS: atom_id res chain seq x y z
N MET A 1 -19.85 25.26 15.07
CA MET A 1 -18.72 24.47 15.59
C MET A 1 -18.20 23.62 14.44
N ILE A 2 -16.92 23.70 14.08
CA ILE A 2 -16.44 23.20 12.78
C ILE A 2 -16.26 21.67 12.71
N LEU A 3 -16.02 21.01 13.86
CA LEU A 3 -15.75 19.56 13.91
C LEU A 3 -16.93 18.70 13.41
N PRO A 4 -18.18 18.90 13.87
CA PRO A 4 -19.33 18.16 13.33
C PRO A 4 -19.53 18.38 11.83
N SER A 5 -19.30 19.60 11.34
CA SER A 5 -19.41 19.91 9.91
C SER A 5 -18.36 19.17 9.07
N LEU A 6 -17.11 19.09 9.55
CA LEU A 6 -16.05 18.32 8.89
C LEU A 6 -16.33 16.82 8.90
N TYR A 7 -16.82 16.28 10.02
CA TYR A 7 -17.21 14.87 10.11
C TYR A 7 -18.35 14.54 9.13
N ASN A 8 -19.40 15.36 9.08
CA ASN A 8 -20.50 15.16 8.13
C ASN A 8 -20.01 15.24 6.69
N TYR A 9 -19.11 16.19 6.37
CA TYR A 9 -18.53 16.28 5.03
C TYR A 9 -17.70 15.04 4.69
N TYR A 10 -16.93 14.50 5.64
CA TYR A 10 -16.23 13.24 5.45
C TYR A 10 -17.20 12.07 5.16
N GLN A 11 -18.31 11.96 5.90
CA GLN A 11 -19.32 10.93 5.64
C GLN A 11 -19.94 11.06 4.24
N ILE A 12 -20.26 12.29 3.80
CA ILE A 12 -20.76 12.55 2.45
C ILE A 12 -19.78 12.06 1.38
N LEU A 13 -18.48 12.34 1.56
CA LEU A 13 -17.45 11.87 0.63
C LEU A 13 -17.23 10.34 0.69
N LEU A 14 -17.49 9.72 1.83
CA LEU A 14 -17.38 8.27 1.99
C LEU A 14 -18.51 7.52 1.28
N ASP A 15 -19.70 8.12 1.24
CA ASP A 15 -20.88 7.57 0.55
C ASP A 15 -20.85 7.82 -0.97
N ASP A 16 -19.96 8.68 -1.46
CA ASP A 16 -19.82 9.00 -2.88
C ASP A 16 -18.93 7.94 -3.58
N PRO A 17 -19.49 7.12 -4.50
CA PRO A 17 -18.74 6.06 -5.17
C PRO A 17 -17.65 6.58 -6.12
N ASP A 18 -17.70 7.85 -6.52
CA ASP A 18 -16.74 8.46 -7.43
C ASP A 18 -15.54 9.08 -6.69
N VAL A 19 -15.61 9.18 -5.36
CA VAL A 19 -14.55 9.77 -4.53
C VAL A 19 -13.70 8.68 -3.88
N GLU A 20 -12.40 8.68 -4.22
CA GLU A 20 -11.43 7.79 -3.60
C GLU A 20 -10.99 8.33 -2.22
N ILE A 21 -11.75 7.98 -1.18
CA ILE A 21 -11.43 8.28 0.23
C ILE A 21 -11.20 6.99 1.03
N ALA A 22 -10.30 7.04 2.01
CA ALA A 22 -10.04 5.91 2.88
C ALA A 22 -11.02 5.90 4.06
N GLU A 23 -11.54 4.71 4.37
CA GLU A 23 -12.30 4.45 5.58
C GLU A 23 -11.44 4.68 6.84
N PRO A 24 -12.05 4.90 8.01
CA PRO A 24 -11.31 4.99 9.26
C PRO A 24 -10.51 3.70 9.52
N GLY A 25 -9.23 3.83 9.87
CA GLY A 25 -8.32 2.69 10.04
C GLY A 25 -7.70 2.16 8.73
N TYR A 26 -7.96 2.82 7.61
CA TYR A 26 -7.34 2.56 6.31
C TYR A 26 -6.57 3.80 5.81
N SER A 27 -5.67 3.58 4.87
CA SER A 27 -5.02 4.66 4.13
C SER A 27 -4.82 4.29 2.66
N ALA A 28 -4.80 5.32 1.81
CA ALA A 28 -4.57 5.14 0.39
C ALA A 28 -3.05 4.95 0.12
N ALA A 29 -2.67 3.80 -0.43
CA ALA A 29 -1.28 3.47 -0.74
C ALA A 29 -1.10 3.03 -2.19
N LYS A 30 0.13 3.21 -2.70
CA LYS A 30 0.55 2.71 -4.00
C LYS A 30 1.02 1.26 -3.87
N ILE A 31 0.38 0.35 -4.59
CA ILE A 31 0.62 -1.09 -4.56
C ILE A 31 1.09 -1.56 -5.93
N SER A 32 2.27 -2.21 -5.94
CA SER A 32 2.86 -2.73 -7.18
C SER A 32 2.55 -4.20 -7.39
N PHE A 33 2.50 -4.98 -6.30
CA PHE A 33 2.30 -6.43 -6.31
C PHE A 33 1.46 -6.85 -5.11
N ALA A 34 0.74 -7.95 -5.25
CA ALA A 34 0.21 -8.72 -4.13
C ALA A 34 0.73 -10.15 -4.17
N LEU A 35 0.91 -10.69 -2.97
CA LEU A 35 1.26 -12.09 -2.76
C LEU A 35 -0.04 -12.85 -2.52
N ASN A 36 -0.35 -13.82 -3.38
CA ASN A 36 -1.47 -14.71 -3.20
C ASN A 36 -1.00 -15.90 -2.35
N LEU A 37 -1.56 -16.04 -1.16
CA LEU A 37 -1.18 -17.08 -0.21
C LEU A 37 -2.31 -18.12 -0.07
N SER A 38 -1.95 -19.38 0.09
CA SER A 38 -2.89 -20.41 0.52
C SER A 38 -3.31 -20.18 1.99
N PRO A 39 -4.41 -20.80 2.45
CA PRO A 39 -4.77 -20.80 3.87
C PRO A 39 -3.66 -21.34 4.79
N GLU A 40 -2.81 -22.21 4.28
CA GLU A 40 -1.65 -22.81 4.97
C GLU A 40 -0.40 -21.91 4.94
N GLY A 41 -0.46 -20.78 4.22
CA GLY A 41 0.62 -19.80 4.11
C GLY A 41 1.59 -20.03 2.95
N GLU A 42 1.28 -20.95 2.03
CA GLU A 42 2.11 -21.19 0.85
C GLU A 42 1.92 -20.08 -0.18
N LEU A 43 3.02 -19.60 -0.78
CA LEU A 43 2.94 -18.60 -1.86
C LEU A 43 2.46 -19.26 -3.15
N LEU A 44 1.22 -18.97 -3.54
CA LEU A 44 0.59 -19.50 -4.74
C LEU A 44 0.96 -18.69 -5.99
N ASP A 45 0.96 -17.36 -5.88
CA ASP A 45 1.22 -16.47 -7.02
C ASP A 45 1.64 -15.05 -6.58
N ILE A 46 2.23 -14.28 -7.50
CA ILE A 46 2.53 -12.86 -7.35
C ILE A 46 1.77 -12.07 -8.42
N ILE A 47 0.74 -11.34 -8.00
CA ILE A 47 -0.15 -10.61 -8.89
C ILE A 47 0.35 -9.18 -9.09
N PRO A 48 0.69 -8.74 -10.31
CA PRO A 48 1.09 -7.37 -10.58
C PRO A 48 -0.14 -6.43 -10.59
N PHE A 49 -0.07 -5.34 -9.84
CA PHE A 49 -1.09 -4.29 -9.78
C PHE A 49 -0.68 -3.01 -10.50
N SER A 50 0.24 -3.07 -11.46
CA SER A 50 0.63 -1.89 -12.22
C SER A 50 -0.38 -1.53 -13.31
N VAL A 51 -0.74 -0.25 -13.39
CA VAL A 51 -1.63 0.30 -14.43
C VAL A 51 -0.85 1.13 -15.45
N PRO A 52 -1.17 1.06 -16.75
CA PRO A 52 -0.55 1.90 -17.76
C PRO A 52 -1.05 3.34 -17.63
N VAL A 53 -0.13 4.29 -17.51
CA VAL A 53 -0.41 5.73 -17.41
C VAL A 53 0.38 6.47 -18.48
N GLN A 54 -0.25 7.44 -19.15
CA GLN A 54 0.45 8.32 -20.09
C GLN A 54 1.31 9.34 -19.34
N GLN A 55 2.60 9.36 -19.65
CA GLN A 55 3.56 10.35 -19.16
C GLN A 55 4.19 11.06 -20.35
N GLY A 56 3.59 12.20 -20.74
CA GLY A 56 3.98 12.92 -21.94
C GLY A 56 3.72 12.08 -23.20
N LYS A 57 4.77 11.72 -23.93
CA LYS A 57 4.68 10.89 -25.15
C LYS A 57 4.85 9.38 -24.88
N LYS A 58 5.06 8.96 -23.63
CA LYS A 58 5.36 7.56 -23.29
C LYS A 58 4.29 6.98 -22.37
N THR A 59 3.87 5.75 -22.63
CA THR A 59 3.08 4.96 -21.67
C THR A 59 4.03 4.31 -20.66
N VAL A 60 3.79 4.53 -19.37
CA VAL A 60 4.57 3.95 -18.27
C VAL A 60 3.65 3.17 -17.32
N ASN A 61 4.09 2.02 -16.84
CA ASN A 61 3.35 1.25 -15.83
C ASN A 61 3.62 1.86 -14.44
N ARG A 62 2.55 2.24 -13.74
CA ARG A 62 2.61 2.81 -12.39
C ARG A 62 1.86 1.92 -11.40
N PRO A 63 2.30 1.83 -10.14
CA PRO A 63 1.56 1.11 -9.10
C PRO A 63 0.13 1.64 -8.97
N LYS A 64 -0.85 0.76 -8.82
CA LYS A 64 -2.25 1.14 -8.57
C LYS A 64 -2.39 1.72 -7.17
N ARG A 65 -3.25 2.73 -7.03
CA ARG A 65 -3.64 3.28 -5.73
C ARG A 65 -4.80 2.46 -5.17
N MET A 66 -4.69 2.07 -3.91
CA MET A 66 -5.63 1.19 -3.22
C MET A 66 -5.76 1.59 -1.76
N ASN A 67 -6.94 1.40 -1.19
CA ASN A 67 -7.14 1.45 0.25
C ASN A 67 -6.54 0.18 0.87
N VAL A 68 -5.67 0.37 1.86
CA VAL A 68 -5.03 -0.70 2.63
C VAL A 68 -5.12 -0.38 4.11
N PRO A 69 -4.98 -1.36 5.01
CA PRO A 69 -4.93 -1.10 6.44
C PRO A 69 -3.92 0.01 6.77
N GLU A 70 -4.26 0.83 7.76
CA GLU A 70 -3.49 2.01 8.12
C GLU A 70 -2.01 1.69 8.30
N GLN A 71 -1.16 2.51 7.68
CA GLN A 71 0.28 2.34 7.69
C GLN A 71 0.90 3.24 8.73
N VAL A 72 1.83 2.68 9.50
CA VAL A 72 2.61 3.44 10.45
C VAL A 72 3.79 4.09 9.72
N LYS A 73 3.94 5.41 9.87
CA LYS A 73 5.11 6.13 9.34
C LYS A 73 6.34 5.79 10.18
N ARG A 74 7.30 5.09 9.59
CA ARG A 74 8.59 4.77 10.24
C ARG A 74 9.52 5.97 10.16
N SER A 75 9.83 6.60 11.30
CA SER A 75 10.90 7.60 11.39
C SER A 75 12.23 6.95 11.77
N VAL A 76 12.24 6.07 12.79
CA VAL A 76 13.44 5.35 13.29
C VAL A 76 13.11 3.93 13.80
N ASN A 77 11.85 3.60 14.05
CA ASN A 77 11.46 2.29 14.59
C ASN A 77 11.29 1.19 13.52
N VAL A 78 11.57 -0.04 13.92
CA VAL A 78 11.28 -1.27 13.15
C VAL A 78 9.88 -1.75 13.54
N THR A 79 8.87 -1.39 12.74
CA THR A 79 7.48 -1.79 13.01
C THR A 79 6.84 -2.27 11.71
N ALA A 80 6.46 -3.54 11.61
CA ALA A 80 5.82 -4.09 10.42
C ALA A 80 4.44 -3.45 10.18
N ASN A 81 4.11 -3.22 8.92
CA ASN A 81 2.77 -2.78 8.52
C ASN A 81 1.90 -4.01 8.28
N PHE A 82 0.67 -3.99 8.78
CA PHE A 82 -0.23 -5.14 8.69
C PHE A 82 -0.76 -5.33 7.27
N LEU A 83 -0.68 -6.55 6.73
CA LEU A 83 -1.11 -6.97 5.38
C LEU A 83 -0.49 -6.24 4.17
N ARG A 84 0.28 -5.18 4.39
CA ARG A 84 1.01 -4.46 3.34
C ARG A 84 2.34 -3.98 3.89
N ASP A 85 3.44 -4.48 3.33
CA ASP A 85 4.77 -3.88 3.53
C ASP A 85 5.58 -3.83 2.23
N ASN A 86 6.79 -3.28 2.29
CA ASN A 86 7.74 -3.36 1.18
C ASN A 86 8.40 -4.75 1.08
N ALA A 87 8.95 -5.09 -0.08
CA ALA A 87 9.57 -6.38 -0.32
C ALA A 87 10.75 -6.70 0.62
N ALA A 88 11.45 -5.70 1.15
CA ALA A 88 12.53 -5.94 2.12
C ALA A 88 11.97 -6.44 3.46
N TYR A 89 10.85 -5.88 3.92
CA TYR A 89 10.22 -6.30 5.17
C TYR A 89 9.46 -7.63 5.03
N VAL A 90 8.78 -7.85 3.90
CA VAL A 90 7.99 -9.08 3.70
C VAL A 90 8.85 -10.26 3.28
N LEU A 91 9.78 -10.05 2.34
CA LEU A 91 10.53 -11.12 1.67
C LEU A 91 12.03 -11.10 2.01
N GLY A 92 12.51 -10.15 2.81
CA GLY A 92 13.95 -9.99 3.08
C GLY A 92 14.75 -9.47 1.88
N LEU A 93 14.09 -9.12 0.76
CA LEU A 93 14.77 -8.74 -0.48
C LEU A 93 15.27 -7.29 -0.40
N THR A 94 16.57 -7.11 -0.15
CA THR A 94 17.22 -5.80 -0.22
C THR A 94 18.00 -5.62 -1.52
N GLY A 95 17.65 -4.59 -2.30
CA GLY A 95 18.44 -4.17 -3.47
C GLY A 95 19.72 -3.41 -3.10
N LYS A 96 19.89 -3.02 -1.84
CA LYS A 96 21.17 -2.53 -1.31
C LYS A 96 21.99 -3.76 -0.93
N LYS A 97 23.22 -3.90 -1.44
CA LYS A 97 24.21 -4.84 -0.91
C LYS A 97 24.16 -4.74 0.60
N ALA A 98 23.67 -5.78 1.26
CA ALA A 98 23.62 -5.80 2.71
C ALA A 98 25.05 -5.55 3.20
N LYS A 99 25.24 -4.53 4.04
CA LYS A 99 26.54 -4.33 4.71
C LYS A 99 26.82 -5.49 5.68
N ASP A 100 25.79 -6.23 6.03
CA ASP A 100 25.85 -7.39 6.91
C ASP A 100 25.60 -8.68 6.10
N PRO A 101 26.59 -9.58 5.99
CA PRO A 101 26.47 -10.82 5.25
C PRO A 101 25.46 -11.83 5.87
N ALA A 102 24.94 -11.57 7.07
CA ALA A 102 23.89 -12.39 7.67
C ALA A 102 22.47 -12.14 7.09
N TYR A 103 22.34 -11.14 6.20
CA TYR A 103 21.06 -10.74 5.59
C TYR A 103 21.06 -10.87 4.05
N ALA A 104 21.97 -11.69 3.50
CA ALA A 104 22.09 -11.98 2.07
C ALA A 104 21.64 -13.40 1.74
#